data_AF-A0A6A6DXI8-F1
#
_entry.id   AF-A0A6A6DXI8-F1
#
_cell.length_a   1.000
_cell.length_b   1.000
_cell.length_c   1.000
_cell.angle_alpha   90.00
_cell.angle_beta   90.00
_cell.angle_gamma   90.00
#
_symmetry.space_group_name_H-M   'P 1'
#
loop_
_entity.id
_entity.type
_entity.pdbx_description
1 polymer ?
#
loop_
_entity_poly.entity_id
_entity_poly.type
_entity_poly.pdbx_seq_one_letter_code
_entity_poly.pdbx_strand_id
1 'polypeptide(L)'
;MPLTMLETIYIVRLGKPRQAKDLQKWLDRQPVKVDVFYSSPSAFCLSTLKPAIDAAVTKKLLQTGVRVEYGFGEWFGPYSPRERDPLDELQNDFDNLDANYQDVGPFQTAPETLEDLHMRVLYTLDPVIRDLDEDPTRPKTVLICTHAPTMIAMSRILTGKVPKSTDKRDFRVPMCGVSKFSRKPDSTEVVGGWEIKLHGYTGFLYDGERELWHFQPGSAQRMSWTIIFHRFLDHFKDNPYGLPADIYVGCLVGFTYTVIVKFLIVMGCFPLRADAEAMNETTVWAMVAISFTLFCFPPLVARN
;
A
#
# COMPACT_ATOMS: atom_id res chain seq x y z
N MET A 1 -20.53 -7.15 -24.67
CA MET A 1 -20.46 -8.18 -23.61
C MET A 1 -19.95 -7.48 -22.36
N PRO A 2 -20.50 -7.72 -21.16
CA PRO A 2 -19.89 -7.16 -19.95
C PRO A 2 -18.45 -7.68 -19.84
N LEU A 3 -17.50 -6.77 -19.64
CA LEU A 3 -16.12 -7.11 -19.32
C LEU A 3 -16.15 -7.97 -18.05
N THR A 4 -15.63 -9.19 -18.12
CA THR A 4 -15.49 -10.04 -16.94
C THR A 4 -14.38 -9.47 -16.07
N MET A 5 -14.76 -8.90 -14.94
CA MET A 5 -13.86 -8.28 -13.97
C MET A 5 -13.21 -9.32 -13.06
N LEU A 6 -12.11 -8.94 -12.41
CA LEU A 6 -11.49 -9.69 -11.33
C LEU A 6 -12.51 -9.90 -10.20
N GLU A 7 -12.73 -11.14 -9.76
CA GLU A 7 -13.77 -11.48 -8.79
C GLU A 7 -13.19 -11.77 -7.40
N THR A 8 -11.98 -12.33 -7.34
CA THR A 8 -11.35 -12.84 -6.12
C THR A 8 -9.90 -12.40 -5.99
N ILE A 9 -9.55 -11.88 -4.82
CA ILE A 9 -8.15 -11.63 -4.43
C ILE A 9 -7.83 -12.53 -3.24
N TYR A 10 -6.80 -13.36 -3.38
CA TYR A 10 -6.13 -13.99 -2.26
C TYR A 10 -4.90 -13.17 -1.90
N ILE A 11 -4.71 -12.89 -0.62
CA ILE A 11 -3.48 -12.29 -0.09
C ILE A 11 -2.89 -13.27 0.92
N VAL A 12 -1.63 -13.63 0.74
CA VAL A 12 -0.90 -14.51 1.65
C VAL A 12 0.33 -13.80 2.19
N ARG A 13 0.57 -13.92 3.48
CA ARG A 13 1.84 -13.48 4.07
C ARG A 13 2.94 -14.48 3.70
N LEU A 14 4.17 -14.02 3.56
CA LEU A 14 5.34 -14.90 3.45
C LEU A 14 5.30 -16.04 4.49
N GLY A 15 5.82 -17.20 4.11
CA GLY A 15 5.85 -18.41 4.91
C GLY A 15 7.12 -19.21 4.74
N LYS A 16 7.27 -20.24 5.58
CA LYS A 16 8.41 -21.18 5.50
C LYS A 16 8.17 -22.23 4.41
N PRO A 17 9.22 -22.90 3.89
CA PRO A 17 9.08 -23.87 2.80
C PRO A 17 8.06 -24.99 3.02
N ARG A 18 7.87 -25.45 4.26
CA ARG A 18 6.82 -26.43 4.58
C ARG A 18 5.41 -25.84 4.43
N GLN A 19 5.21 -24.64 4.96
CA GLN A 19 3.93 -23.93 4.89
C GLN A 19 3.55 -23.59 3.45
N ALA A 20 4.54 -23.25 2.61
CA ALA A 20 4.36 -23.07 1.17
C ALA A 20 3.76 -24.30 0.46
N LYS A 21 4.17 -25.51 0.85
CA LYS A 21 3.59 -26.77 0.34
C LYS A 21 2.17 -27.00 0.85
N ASP A 22 1.88 -26.63 2.09
CA ASP A 22 0.54 -26.76 2.66
C ASP A 22 -0.43 -25.75 2.01
N LEU A 23 0.04 -24.52 1.74
CA LEU A 23 -0.67 -23.50 0.97
C LEU A 23 -1.03 -24.01 -0.44
N GLN A 24 -0.07 -24.58 -1.16
CA GLN A 24 -0.30 -25.18 -2.48
C GLN A 24 -1.41 -26.23 -2.45
N LYS A 25 -1.36 -27.18 -1.50
CA LYS A 25 -2.40 -28.22 -1.35
C LYS A 25 -3.77 -27.64 -1.03
N TRP A 26 -3.81 -26.55 -0.26
CA TRP A 26 -5.06 -25.87 0.06
C TRP A 26 -5.63 -25.12 -1.15
N LEU A 27 -4.79 -24.44 -1.94
CA LEU A 27 -5.16 -23.79 -3.21
C LEU A 27 -5.71 -24.80 -4.21
N ASP A 28 -5.11 -25.99 -4.30
CA ASP A 28 -5.57 -27.08 -5.14
C ASP A 28 -7.00 -27.54 -4.83
N ARG A 29 -7.44 -27.38 -3.58
CA ARG A 29 -8.79 -27.73 -3.13
C ARG A 29 -9.81 -26.60 -3.33
N GLN A 30 -9.37 -25.39 -3.67
CA GLN A 30 -10.30 -24.29 -3.91
C GLN A 30 -11.06 -24.51 -5.23
N PRO A 31 -12.35 -24.15 -5.29
CA PRO A 31 -13.17 -24.36 -6.49
C PRO A 31 -12.69 -23.48 -7.66
N VAL A 32 -12.29 -22.25 -7.37
CA VAL A 32 -11.72 -21.31 -8.36
C VAL A 32 -10.20 -21.37 -8.26
N LYS A 33 -9.53 -21.59 -9.39
CA LYS A 33 -8.07 -21.63 -9.47
C LYS A 33 -7.51 -20.21 -9.59
N VAL A 34 -6.25 -20.06 -9.21
CA VAL A 34 -5.53 -18.78 -9.34
C VAL A 34 -5.14 -18.62 -10.80
N ASP A 35 -5.52 -17.49 -11.40
CA ASP A 35 -5.20 -17.16 -12.79
C ASP A 35 -3.87 -16.38 -12.87
N VAL A 36 -3.66 -15.45 -11.93
CA VAL A 36 -2.49 -14.57 -11.90
C VAL A 36 -1.81 -14.59 -10.53
N PHE A 37 -0.48 -14.60 -10.53
CA PHE A 37 0.34 -14.54 -9.32
C PHE A 37 1.11 -13.23 -9.26
N TYR A 38 1.02 -12.56 -8.13
CA TYR A 38 1.86 -11.41 -7.78
C TYR A 38 2.71 -11.73 -6.56
N SER A 39 3.96 -11.27 -6.58
CA SER A 39 4.86 -11.36 -5.44
C SER A 39 5.48 -10.01 -5.13
N SER A 40 5.64 -9.73 -3.84
CA SER A 40 6.68 -8.81 -3.39
C SER A 40 8.06 -9.23 -3.95
N PRO A 41 8.96 -8.27 -4.23
CA PRO A 41 10.35 -8.53 -4.61
C PRO A 41 11.16 -9.06 -3.42
N SER A 42 10.84 -10.26 -2.96
CA SER A 42 11.53 -10.93 -1.86
C SER A 42 11.64 -12.40 -2.16
N ALA A 43 12.85 -12.95 -2.06
CA ALA A 43 13.10 -14.38 -2.21
C ALA A 43 12.20 -15.23 -1.29
N PHE A 44 11.83 -14.73 -0.10
CA PHE A 44 10.91 -15.42 0.80
C PHE A 44 9.47 -15.45 0.27
N CYS A 45 8.98 -14.35 -0.31
CA CYS A 45 7.65 -14.32 -0.92
C CYS A 45 7.59 -15.22 -2.17
N LEU A 46 8.59 -15.14 -3.03
CA LEU A 46 8.71 -16.00 -4.20
C LEU A 46 8.80 -17.48 -3.82
N SER A 47 9.61 -17.82 -2.82
CA SER A 47 9.71 -19.19 -2.28
C SER A 47 8.39 -19.68 -1.68
N THR A 48 7.58 -18.78 -1.11
CA THR A 48 6.25 -19.11 -0.57
C THR A 48 5.28 -19.49 -1.68
N LEU A 49 5.34 -18.79 -2.83
CA LEU A 49 4.48 -19.07 -3.97
C LEU A 49 4.98 -20.25 -4.82
N LYS A 50 6.28 -20.53 -4.82
CA LYS A 50 6.92 -21.49 -5.75
C LYS A 50 6.18 -22.82 -5.88
N PRO A 51 5.78 -23.52 -4.79
CA PRO A 51 5.04 -24.78 -4.94
C PRO A 51 3.71 -24.62 -5.68
N ALA A 52 2.99 -23.52 -5.46
CA ALA A 52 1.71 -23.23 -6.13
C ALA A 52 1.91 -22.90 -7.61
N ILE A 53 2.96 -22.14 -7.93
CA ILE A 53 3.33 -21.82 -9.31
C ILE A 53 3.75 -23.09 -10.07
N ASP A 54 4.66 -23.89 -9.51
CA ASP A 54 5.13 -25.14 -10.14
C ASP A 54 3.95 -26.09 -10.42
N ALA A 55 2.99 -26.16 -9.49
CA ALA A 55 1.75 -26.93 -9.68
C ALA A 55 0.86 -26.34 -10.79
N ALA A 56 0.72 -25.00 -10.87
CA ALA A 56 -0.06 -24.33 -11.91
C ALA A 56 0.58 -24.51 -13.31
N VAL A 57 1.90 -24.42 -13.40
CA VAL A 57 2.69 -24.67 -14.64
C VAL A 57 2.49 -26.11 -15.10
N THR A 58 2.65 -27.09 -14.20
CA THR A 58 2.46 -28.52 -14.49
C THR A 58 1.04 -28.80 -15.02
N LYS A 59 0.04 -28.11 -14.46
CA LYS A 59 -1.37 -28.23 -14.85
C LYS A 59 -1.75 -27.35 -16.05
N LYS A 60 -0.81 -26.58 -16.61
CA LYS A 60 -1.04 -25.61 -17.70
C LYS A 60 -2.16 -24.60 -17.39
N LEU A 61 -2.26 -24.19 -16.12
CA LEU A 61 -3.22 -23.19 -15.64
C LEU A 61 -2.65 -21.78 -15.68
N LEU A 62 -1.33 -21.66 -15.70
CA LEU A 62 -0.64 -20.39 -15.65
C LEU A 62 -0.56 -19.79 -17.07
N GLN A 63 -1.12 -18.59 -17.25
CA GLN A 63 -1.11 -17.89 -18.53
C GLN A 63 0.13 -17.03 -18.72
N THR A 64 0.59 -16.38 -17.65
CA THR A 64 1.79 -15.54 -17.59
C THR A 64 2.66 -15.96 -16.41
N GLY A 65 3.94 -15.62 -16.42
CA GLY A 65 4.79 -15.80 -15.23
C GLY A 65 4.26 -15.05 -14.00
N VAL A 66 4.99 -15.19 -12.89
CA VAL A 66 4.76 -14.43 -11.66
C VAL A 66 5.15 -12.98 -11.89
N ARG A 67 4.22 -12.07 -11.61
CA ARG A 67 4.44 -10.63 -11.68
C ARG A 67 5.10 -10.16 -10.38
N VAL A 68 6.32 -9.62 -10.47
CA VAL A 68 7.02 -9.08 -9.29
C VAL A 68 6.68 -7.60 -9.14
N GLU A 69 5.98 -7.26 -8.05
CA GLU A 69 5.47 -5.90 -7.81
C GLU A 69 6.14 -5.27 -6.59
N TYR A 70 6.95 -4.24 -6.85
CA TYR A 70 7.73 -3.53 -5.83
C TYR A 70 6.85 -2.77 -4.83
N GLY A 71 5.70 -2.27 -5.28
CA GLY A 71 4.70 -1.64 -4.42
C GLY A 71 4.14 -2.59 -3.34
N PHE A 72 4.29 -3.91 -3.50
CA PHE A 72 3.93 -4.91 -2.49
C PHE A 72 5.08 -5.30 -1.56
N GLY A 73 6.21 -4.60 -1.62
CA GLY A 73 7.38 -4.77 -0.76
C GLY A 73 7.09 -4.60 0.75
N GLU A 74 8.04 -5.05 1.57
CA GLU A 74 8.02 -4.94 3.04
C GLU A 74 8.00 -3.47 3.49
N TRP A 75 7.53 -3.23 4.71
CA TRP A 75 7.64 -1.95 5.39
C TRP A 75 8.79 -1.98 6.40
N PHE A 76 9.80 -1.14 6.17
CA PHE A 76 10.99 -1.04 7.04
C PHE A 76 10.87 0.05 8.11
N GLY A 77 9.76 0.78 8.13
CA GLY A 77 9.53 1.85 9.09
C GLY A 77 10.20 3.18 8.71
N PRO A 78 10.00 4.21 9.56
CA PRO A 78 10.33 5.59 9.24
C PRO A 78 11.80 5.95 9.46
N TYR A 79 12.70 4.96 9.62
CA TYR A 79 14.12 5.21 9.90
C TYR A 79 15.10 4.42 9.02
N SER A 80 14.59 3.57 8.13
CA SER A 80 15.43 2.67 7.35
C SER A 80 15.19 2.90 5.86
N PRO A 81 16.11 3.58 5.16
CA PRO A 81 16.05 3.63 3.70
C PRO A 81 16.33 2.24 3.12
N ARG A 82 15.90 2.01 1.88
CA ARG A 82 16.18 0.74 1.19
C ARG A 82 16.43 0.95 -0.30
N GLU A 83 17.37 0.17 -0.82
CA GLU A 83 17.63 0.08 -2.25
C GLU A 83 16.73 -0.97 -2.90
N ARG A 84 16.46 -0.79 -4.19
CA ARG A 84 15.64 -1.74 -4.95
C ARG A 84 16.44 -3.04 -5.11
N ASP A 85 15.96 -4.15 -4.53
CA ASP A 85 16.54 -5.46 -4.80
C ASP A 85 16.49 -5.68 -6.32
N PRO A 86 17.58 -5.99 -7.01
CA PRO A 86 17.58 -6.05 -8.45
C PRO A 86 16.90 -7.35 -8.94
N LEU A 87 16.05 -7.26 -9.96
CA LEU A 87 15.23 -8.40 -10.41
C LEU A 87 16.06 -9.53 -11.02
N ASP A 88 17.20 -9.21 -11.64
CA ASP A 88 18.11 -10.15 -12.26
C ASP A 88 18.68 -11.15 -11.24
N GLU A 89 18.98 -10.70 -10.02
CA GLU A 89 19.39 -11.58 -8.92
C GLU A 89 18.29 -12.59 -8.57
N LEU A 90 17.01 -12.17 -8.58
CA LEU A 90 15.88 -13.07 -8.34
C LEU A 90 15.61 -14.00 -9.53
N GLN A 91 15.82 -13.54 -10.77
CA GLN A 91 15.61 -14.36 -11.97
C GLN A 91 16.53 -15.59 -12.02
N ASN A 92 17.72 -15.51 -11.43
CA ASN A 92 18.64 -16.65 -11.35
C ASN A 92 18.09 -17.81 -10.51
N ASP A 93 17.21 -17.52 -9.55
CA ASP A 93 16.66 -18.51 -8.61
C ASP A 93 15.21 -18.91 -8.93
N PHE A 94 14.54 -18.21 -9.86
CA PHE A 94 13.12 -18.38 -10.17
C PHE A 94 12.82 -18.34 -11.68
N ASP A 95 12.61 -19.50 -12.28
CA ASP A 95 12.42 -19.65 -13.74
C ASP A 95 11.07 -19.15 -14.30
N ASN A 96 10.07 -18.90 -13.43
CA ASN A 96 8.70 -18.62 -13.84
C ASN A 96 8.28 -17.16 -13.60
N LEU A 97 9.22 -16.21 -13.64
CA LEU A 97 8.90 -14.78 -13.54
C LEU A 97 8.36 -14.25 -14.86
N ASP A 98 7.40 -13.32 -14.81
CA ASP A 98 6.91 -12.62 -15.98
C ASP A 98 7.90 -11.51 -16.36
N ALA A 99 8.79 -11.79 -17.31
CA ALA A 99 9.80 -10.84 -17.78
C ALA A 99 9.20 -9.60 -18.49
N ASN A 100 7.93 -9.67 -18.92
CA ASN A 100 7.25 -8.56 -19.58
C ASN A 100 6.50 -7.66 -18.58
N TYR A 101 6.31 -8.11 -17.34
CA TYR A 101 5.65 -7.31 -16.32
C TYR A 101 6.56 -6.16 -15.89
N GLN A 102 6.02 -4.94 -15.93
CA GLN A 102 6.64 -3.75 -15.37
C GLN A 102 5.88 -3.37 -14.09
N ASP A 103 6.60 -3.15 -12.99
CA ASP A 103 5.97 -2.75 -11.75
C ASP A 103 5.31 -1.37 -11.87
N VAL A 104 4.13 -1.24 -11.28
CA VAL A 104 3.32 -0.01 -11.35
C VAL A 104 3.33 0.76 -10.03
N GLY A 105 3.69 0.10 -8.93
CA GLY A 105 3.71 0.69 -7.60
C GLY A 105 4.89 1.62 -7.39
N PRO A 106 4.73 2.71 -6.60
CA PRO A 106 5.86 3.55 -6.24
C PRO A 106 6.82 2.74 -5.36
N PHE A 107 8.07 2.62 -5.79
CA PHE A 107 9.13 2.06 -4.95
C PHE A 107 9.65 3.15 -4.01
N GLN A 108 9.50 2.93 -2.71
CA GLN A 108 9.94 3.89 -1.71
C GLN A 108 11.36 3.56 -1.22
N THR A 109 12.34 4.39 -1.60
CA THR A 109 13.72 4.31 -1.12
C THR A 109 13.91 5.03 0.22
N ALA A 110 13.03 5.99 0.51
CA ALA A 110 13.08 6.81 1.70
C ALA A 110 12.43 6.10 2.90
N PRO A 111 12.68 6.56 4.14
CA PRO A 111 11.99 6.03 5.30
C PRO A 111 10.47 6.19 5.19
N GLU A 112 9.73 5.12 5.49
CA GLU A 112 8.29 5.02 5.22
C GLU A 112 7.48 5.11 6.52
N THR A 113 6.60 6.11 6.64
CA THR A 113 5.60 6.17 7.73
C THR A 113 4.47 5.18 7.50
N LEU A 114 3.63 4.96 8.50
CA LEU A 114 2.49 4.05 8.34
C LEU A 114 1.46 4.58 7.34
N GLU A 115 1.28 5.90 7.29
CA GLU A 115 0.43 6.56 6.32
C GLU A 115 0.99 6.39 4.89
N ASP A 116 2.31 6.53 4.71
CA ASP A 116 2.96 6.29 3.42
C ASP A 116 2.78 4.85 2.96
N LEU A 117 2.90 3.88 3.86
CA LEU A 117 2.66 2.48 3.54
C LEU A 117 1.25 2.28 2.95
N HIS A 118 0.23 2.89 3.56
CA HIS A 118 -1.13 2.80 3.01
C HIS A 118 -1.23 3.50 1.66
N MET A 119 -0.59 4.65 1.48
CA MET A 119 -0.60 5.37 0.20
C MET A 119 0.13 4.59 -0.91
N ARG A 120 1.32 4.04 -0.64
CA ARG A 120 2.05 3.17 -1.57
C ARG A 120 1.21 1.99 -1.99
N VAL A 121 0.63 1.29 -1.01
CA VAL A 121 -0.21 0.11 -1.29
C VAL A 121 -1.45 0.49 -2.08
N LEU A 122 -2.08 1.64 -1.79
CA LEU A 122 -3.22 2.14 -2.56
C LEU A 122 -2.83 2.43 -4.00
N TYR A 123 -1.77 3.23 -4.21
CA TYR A 123 -1.27 3.59 -5.53
C TYR A 123 -0.72 2.39 -6.32
N THR A 124 -0.50 1.25 -5.67
CA THR A 124 -0.13 0.00 -6.33
C THR A 124 -1.37 -0.86 -6.64
N LEU A 125 -2.28 -1.03 -5.69
CA LEU A 125 -3.47 -1.85 -5.85
C LEU A 125 -4.42 -1.29 -6.91
N ASP A 126 -4.55 0.03 -6.99
CA ASP A 126 -5.45 0.69 -7.93
C ASP A 126 -5.13 0.35 -9.41
N PRO A 127 -3.91 0.61 -9.92
CA PRO A 127 -3.54 0.21 -11.27
C PRO A 127 -3.51 -1.32 -11.44
N VAL A 128 -3.00 -2.10 -10.47
CA VAL A 128 -2.96 -3.58 -10.59
C VAL A 128 -4.36 -4.17 -10.80
N ILE A 129 -5.36 -3.73 -10.02
CA ILE A 129 -6.72 -4.24 -10.14
C ILE A 129 -7.35 -3.78 -11.45
N ARG A 130 -7.16 -2.52 -11.84
CA ARG A 130 -7.66 -2.00 -13.11
C ARG A 130 -7.08 -2.75 -14.30
N ASP A 131 -5.76 -2.98 -14.30
CA ASP A 131 -5.08 -3.71 -15.36
C ASP A 131 -5.61 -5.16 -15.45
N LEU A 132 -5.89 -5.81 -14.32
CA LEU A 132 -6.50 -7.14 -14.29
C LEU A 132 -7.96 -7.14 -14.77
N ASP A 133 -8.73 -6.09 -14.49
CA ASP A 133 -10.11 -5.94 -14.97
C ASP A 133 -10.16 -5.70 -16.50
N GLU A 134 -9.14 -5.05 -17.05
CA GLU A 134 -9.00 -4.74 -18.47
C GLU A 134 -8.21 -5.80 -19.26
N ASP A 135 -7.56 -6.75 -18.58
CA ASP A 135 -6.71 -7.78 -19.19
C ASP A 135 -7.53 -8.64 -20.18
N PRO A 136 -7.11 -8.76 -21.46
CA PRO A 136 -7.85 -9.50 -22.48
C PRO A 136 -7.99 -10.99 -22.15
N THR A 137 -7.12 -11.53 -21.28
CA THR A 137 -7.18 -12.91 -20.81
C THR A 137 -8.26 -13.15 -19.75
N ARG A 138 -8.83 -12.07 -19.20
CA ARG A 138 -9.98 -12.06 -18.29
C ARG A 138 -9.74 -12.87 -16.99
N PRO A 139 -8.67 -12.58 -16.24
CA PRO A 139 -8.39 -13.25 -14.98
C PRO A 139 -9.49 -12.94 -13.96
N LYS A 140 -9.98 -13.98 -13.28
CA LYS A 140 -11.00 -13.84 -12.23
C LYS A 140 -10.40 -13.91 -10.84
N THR A 141 -9.22 -14.51 -10.70
CA THR A 141 -8.57 -14.74 -9.42
C THR A 141 -7.10 -14.39 -9.46
N VAL A 142 -6.68 -13.57 -8.51
CA VAL A 142 -5.26 -13.25 -8.27
C VAL A 142 -4.82 -13.74 -6.88
N LEU A 143 -3.59 -14.23 -6.79
CA LEU A 143 -2.90 -14.50 -5.52
C LEU A 143 -1.71 -13.55 -5.37
N ILE A 144 -1.70 -12.79 -4.28
CA ILE A 144 -0.65 -11.84 -3.93
C ILE A 144 0.11 -12.37 -2.71
N CYS A 145 1.43 -12.59 -2.82
CA CYS A 145 2.28 -12.85 -1.66
C CYS A 145 3.04 -11.60 -1.23
N THR A 146 2.91 -11.23 0.04
CA THR A 146 3.49 -10.02 0.60
C THR A 146 3.85 -10.19 2.08
N HIS A 147 4.17 -9.09 2.75
CA HIS A 147 4.61 -9.02 4.13
C HIS A 147 3.46 -8.63 5.06
N ALA A 148 3.66 -8.80 6.37
CA ALA A 148 2.59 -8.55 7.35
C ALA A 148 2.06 -7.10 7.33
N PRO A 149 2.91 -6.06 7.38
CA PRO A 149 2.47 -4.67 7.34
C PRO A 149 1.67 -4.35 6.07
N THR A 150 2.22 -4.73 4.92
CA THR A 150 1.63 -4.53 3.59
C THR A 150 0.30 -5.26 3.46
N MET A 151 0.20 -6.50 3.96
CA MET A 151 -1.05 -7.26 3.99
C MET A 151 -2.14 -6.58 4.82
N ILE A 152 -1.81 -5.97 5.96
CA ILE A 152 -2.78 -5.21 6.76
C ILE A 152 -3.24 -3.96 5.98
N ALA A 153 -2.30 -3.20 5.41
CA ALA A 153 -2.61 -2.00 4.62
C ALA A 153 -3.52 -2.34 3.44
N MET A 154 -3.20 -3.38 2.66
CA MET A 154 -4.04 -3.90 1.57
C MET A 154 -5.44 -4.24 2.06
N SER A 155 -5.52 -4.98 3.17
CA SER A 155 -6.80 -5.42 3.72
C SER A 155 -7.69 -4.24 4.15
N ARG A 156 -7.10 -3.19 4.72
CA ARG A 156 -7.80 -1.95 5.07
C ARG A 156 -8.30 -1.20 3.84
N ILE A 157 -7.46 -1.09 2.81
CA ILE A 157 -7.80 -0.42 1.54
C ILE A 157 -8.95 -1.15 0.84
N LEU A 158 -8.79 -2.45 0.59
CA LEU A 158 -9.79 -3.27 -0.11
C LEU A 158 -11.15 -3.25 0.59
N THR A 159 -11.17 -3.26 1.92
CA THR A 159 -12.41 -3.24 2.70
C THR A 159 -12.93 -1.82 3.01
N GLY A 160 -12.14 -0.78 2.73
CA GLY A 160 -12.45 0.61 3.10
C GLY A 160 -12.46 0.85 4.61
N LYS A 161 -11.95 -0.10 5.41
CA LYS A 161 -11.94 -0.04 6.87
C LYS A 161 -10.61 0.51 7.37
N VAL A 162 -10.30 1.77 7.04
CA VAL A 162 -9.11 2.44 7.57
C VAL A 162 -9.45 3.01 8.96
N PRO A 163 -8.85 2.51 10.04
CA PRO A 163 -9.12 3.01 11.39
C PRO A 163 -8.52 4.41 11.60
N LYS A 164 -9.13 5.22 12.47
CA LYS A 164 -8.57 6.52 12.90
C LYS A 164 -7.18 6.37 13.52
N SER A 165 -6.97 5.27 14.25
CA SER A 165 -5.67 4.90 14.81
C SER A 165 -5.07 3.81 13.94
N THR A 166 -3.98 4.11 13.26
CA THR A 166 -3.37 3.21 12.28
C THR A 166 -2.71 1.98 12.92
N ASP A 167 -2.48 1.99 14.24
CA ASP A 167 -2.01 0.86 15.07
C ASP A 167 -3.12 -0.09 15.54
N LYS A 168 -4.39 0.16 15.17
CA LYS A 168 -5.51 -0.71 15.57
C LYS A 168 -5.27 -2.16 15.13
N ARG A 169 -5.51 -3.11 16.03
CA ARG A 169 -5.46 -4.55 15.76
C ARG A 169 -6.76 -5.03 15.11
N ASP A 170 -6.95 -4.68 13.85
CA ASP A 170 -8.14 -4.98 13.06
C ASP A 170 -7.97 -6.16 12.09
N PHE A 171 -6.73 -6.46 11.69
CA PHE A 171 -6.41 -7.59 10.83
C PHE A 171 -5.46 -8.60 11.48
N ARG A 172 -5.74 -9.90 11.27
CA ARG A 172 -4.90 -11.03 11.69
C ARG A 172 -4.02 -11.44 10.52
N VAL A 173 -2.71 -11.33 10.70
CA VAL A 173 -1.72 -11.65 9.66
C VAL A 173 -0.65 -12.64 10.16
N PRO A 174 -1.03 -13.87 10.51
CA PRO A 174 -0.04 -14.90 10.86
C PRO A 174 0.83 -15.28 9.66
N MET A 175 2.01 -15.84 9.94
CA MET A 175 2.92 -16.33 8.89
C MET A 175 2.23 -17.37 8.03
N CYS A 176 2.35 -17.24 6.69
CA CYS A 176 1.63 -18.05 5.71
C CYS A 176 0.10 -18.04 5.85
N GLY A 177 -0.47 -17.10 6.61
CA GLY A 177 -1.92 -16.91 6.72
C GLY A 177 -2.50 -16.35 5.43
N VAL A 178 -3.68 -16.84 5.04
CA VAL A 178 -4.36 -16.42 3.82
C VAL A 178 -5.61 -15.62 4.15
N SER A 179 -5.74 -14.45 3.54
CA SER A 179 -6.99 -13.70 3.46
C SER A 179 -7.58 -13.81 2.06
N LYS A 180 -8.91 -13.96 1.98
CA LYS A 180 -9.68 -14.00 0.73
C LYS A 180 -10.63 -12.82 0.70
N PHE A 181 -10.62 -12.09 -0.40
CA PHE A 181 -11.52 -10.99 -0.67
C PHE A 181 -12.34 -11.33 -1.92
N SER A 182 -13.63 -11.02 -1.87
CA SER A 182 -14.52 -11.10 -3.02
C SER A 182 -15.01 -9.72 -3.36
N ARG A 183 -15.02 -9.37 -4.64
CA ARG A 183 -15.53 -8.09 -5.12
C ARG A 183 -17.00 -7.97 -4.74
N LYS A 184 -17.42 -6.81 -4.26
CA LYS A 184 -18.83 -6.52 -3.99
C LYS A 184 -19.58 -6.47 -5.32
N PRO A 185 -20.86 -6.90 -5.36
CA PRO A 185 -21.69 -6.74 -6.56
C PRO A 185 -21.64 -5.29 -7.06
N ASP A 186 -21.45 -5.14 -8.38
CA ASP A 186 -21.44 -3.86 -9.09
C ASP A 186 -20.36 -2.84 -8.67
N SER A 187 -19.37 -3.26 -7.87
CA SER A 187 -18.29 -2.37 -7.44
C SER A 187 -17.13 -2.34 -8.43
N THR A 188 -16.88 -1.18 -9.04
CA THR A 188 -15.65 -0.89 -9.80
C THR A 188 -14.54 -0.32 -8.91
N GLU A 189 -14.86 0.07 -7.69
CA GLU A 189 -13.92 0.71 -6.77
C GLU A 189 -12.88 -0.27 -6.23
N VAL A 190 -11.63 0.20 -6.10
CA VAL A 190 -10.59 -0.52 -5.35
C VAL A 190 -10.76 -0.31 -3.85
N VAL A 191 -10.94 0.94 -3.42
CA VAL A 191 -11.11 1.29 -2.01
C VAL A 191 -12.52 0.90 -1.56
N GLY A 192 -12.61 -0.02 -0.62
CA GLY A 192 -13.91 -0.44 -0.09
C GLY A 192 -14.77 -1.26 -1.05
N GLY A 193 -14.30 -1.59 -2.24
CA GLY A 193 -15.03 -2.38 -3.22
C GLY A 193 -15.05 -3.89 -2.94
N TRP A 194 -14.40 -4.33 -1.85
CA TRP A 194 -14.21 -5.74 -1.57
C TRP A 194 -14.75 -6.13 -0.19
N GLU A 195 -15.22 -7.37 -0.09
CA GLU A 195 -15.65 -7.98 1.15
C GLU A 195 -14.68 -9.10 1.53
N ILE A 196 -14.21 -9.08 2.78
CA ILE A 196 -13.36 -10.15 3.31
C ILE A 196 -14.20 -11.39 3.60
N LYS A 197 -13.87 -12.50 2.93
CA LYS A 197 -14.53 -13.81 3.09
C LYS A 197 -13.73 -14.78 3.96
N LEU A 198 -12.41 -14.62 3.95
CA LEU A 198 -11.49 -15.39 4.77
C LEU A 198 -10.43 -14.42 5.32
N HIS A 199 -10.09 -14.54 6.59
CA HIS A 199 -9.25 -13.57 7.26
C HIS A 199 -8.12 -14.25 8.03
N GLY A 200 -6.88 -14.13 7.53
CA GLY A 200 -5.69 -14.67 8.18
C GLY A 200 -5.78 -16.16 8.47
N TYR A 201 -6.42 -16.94 7.59
CA TYR A 201 -6.72 -18.34 7.82
C TYR A 201 -5.46 -19.20 7.72
N THR A 202 -5.28 -20.06 8.72
CA THR A 202 -4.13 -20.97 8.88
C THR A 202 -4.56 -22.42 9.12
N GLY A 203 -5.86 -22.73 9.01
CA GLY A 203 -6.37 -24.07 9.31
C GLY A 203 -5.89 -25.17 8.35
N PHE A 204 -5.21 -24.79 7.26
CA PHE A 204 -4.54 -25.73 6.35
C PHE A 204 -3.07 -26.00 6.71
N LEU A 205 -2.47 -25.20 7.60
CA LEU A 205 -1.08 -25.34 8.00
C LEU A 205 -0.95 -26.50 9.00
N TYR A 206 -0.02 -27.42 8.75
CA TYR A 206 0.22 -28.55 9.63
C TYR A 206 0.60 -28.12 11.06
N ASP A 207 1.36 -27.03 11.18
CA ASP A 207 1.86 -26.51 12.45
C ASP A 207 1.00 -25.39 13.04
N GLY A 208 -0.15 -25.12 12.44
CA GLY A 208 -1.11 -24.12 12.89
C GLY A 208 -0.62 -22.68 12.74
N GLU A 209 -1.21 -21.79 13.53
CA GLU A 209 -0.86 -20.37 13.53
C GLU A 209 0.51 -20.11 14.16
N ARG A 210 1.34 -19.31 13.48
CA ARG A 210 2.62 -18.82 14.01
C ARG A 210 2.86 -17.35 13.66
N GLU A 211 3.70 -16.71 14.48
CA GLU A 211 4.29 -15.39 14.21
C GLU A 211 3.25 -14.31 13.86
N LEU A 212 2.10 -14.30 14.56
CA LEU A 212 1.07 -13.28 14.40
C LEU A 212 1.68 -11.88 14.54
N TRP A 213 1.39 -11.02 13.57
CA TRP A 213 1.94 -9.66 13.53
C TRP A 213 0.83 -8.60 13.58
N HIS A 214 1.15 -7.45 14.14
CA HIS A 214 0.31 -6.25 14.16
C HIS A 214 1.20 -5.01 14.27
N PHE A 215 0.70 -3.87 13.81
CA PHE A 215 1.34 -2.58 14.07
C PHE A 215 1.45 -2.35 15.58
N GLN A 216 2.64 -1.93 16.04
CA GLN A 216 2.84 -1.65 17.46
C GLN A 216 2.20 -0.30 17.83
N PRO A 217 1.75 -0.13 19.07
CA PRO A 217 1.32 1.18 19.54
C PRO A 217 2.41 2.23 19.34
N GLY A 218 2.06 3.38 18.76
CA GLY A 218 3.02 4.44 18.44
C GLY A 218 3.87 4.22 17.17
N SER A 219 3.65 3.12 16.43
CA SER A 219 4.16 2.97 15.05
C SER A 219 3.57 4.03 14.12
N ALA A 220 2.36 4.50 14.44
CA ALA A 220 1.77 5.72 13.92
C ALA A 220 2.49 6.92 14.55
N GLN A 221 3.66 7.28 14.03
CA GLN A 221 4.31 8.48 14.54
C GLN A 221 3.49 9.69 14.11
N ARG A 222 3.12 10.53 15.09
CA ARG A 222 2.69 11.91 14.83
C ARG A 222 3.69 12.50 13.84
N MET A 223 3.19 12.91 12.68
CA MET A 223 3.97 13.53 11.62
C MET A 223 4.86 14.61 12.24
N SER A 224 6.15 14.31 12.40
CA SER A 224 7.11 15.22 13.00
C SER A 224 7.36 16.35 12.01
N TRP A 225 7.47 17.59 12.49
CA TRP A 225 7.82 18.74 11.66
C TRP A 225 9.08 18.49 10.82
N THR A 226 10.01 17.69 11.34
CA THR A 226 11.21 17.25 10.62
C THR A 226 10.85 16.41 9.39
N ILE A 227 9.91 15.47 9.50
CA ILE A 227 9.48 14.62 8.38
C ILE A 227 8.75 15.46 7.32
N ILE A 228 7.87 16.39 7.74
CA ILE A 228 7.19 17.32 6.81
C ILE A 228 8.21 18.15 6.03
N PHE A 229 9.22 18.68 6.73
CA PHE A 229 10.25 19.49 6.12
C PHE A 229 11.14 18.70 5.16
N HIS A 230 11.56 17.48 5.52
CA HIS A 230 12.33 16.63 4.60
C HIS A 230 11.52 16.27 3.36
N ARG A 231 10.24 15.91 3.50
CA ARG A 231 9.37 15.66 2.35
C ARG A 231 9.15 16.88 1.47
N PHE A 232 9.06 18.08 2.06
CA PHE A 232 9.02 19.31 1.29
C PHE A 232 10.29 19.47 0.44
N LEU A 233 11.46 19.22 1.01
CA LEU A 233 12.73 19.30 0.30
C LEU A 233 12.87 18.23 -0.78
N ASP A 234 12.44 16.99 -0.51
CA ASP A 234 12.46 15.90 -1.49
C ASP A 234 11.50 16.19 -2.64
N HIS A 235 10.29 16.68 -2.34
CA HIS A 235 9.32 17.09 -3.36
C HIS A 235 9.82 18.25 -4.23
N PHE A 236 10.55 19.20 -3.64
CA PHE A 236 11.23 20.27 -4.37
C PHE A 236 12.34 19.74 -5.27
N LYS A 237 13.15 18.80 -4.76
CA LYS A 237 14.28 18.21 -5.48
C LYS A 237 13.84 17.38 -6.68
N ASP A 238 12.82 16.55 -6.50
CA ASP A 238 12.38 15.60 -7.52
C ASP A 238 11.41 16.23 -8.53
N ASN A 239 10.82 17.39 -8.19
CA ASN A 239 9.85 18.15 -8.99
C ASN A 239 8.94 17.25 -9.86
N PRO A 240 8.20 16.31 -9.24
CA PRO A 240 7.48 15.27 -9.98
C PRO A 240 6.36 15.85 -10.87
N TYR A 241 6.01 17.12 -10.69
CA TYR A 241 4.95 17.82 -11.42
C TYR A 241 5.46 18.87 -12.41
N GLY A 242 6.78 19.05 -12.54
CA GLY A 242 7.37 20.06 -13.43
C GLY A 242 6.95 21.50 -13.11
N LEU A 243 6.61 21.79 -11.85
CA LEU A 243 6.16 23.12 -11.46
C LEU A 243 7.34 24.11 -11.48
N PRO A 244 7.10 25.39 -11.82
CA PRO A 244 8.12 26.42 -11.76
C PRO A 244 8.59 26.68 -10.31
N ALA A 245 9.87 27.05 -10.15
CA ALA A 245 10.51 27.17 -8.83
C ALA A 245 9.86 28.22 -7.91
N ASP A 246 9.27 29.27 -8.48
CA ASP A 246 8.56 30.33 -7.76
C ASP A 246 7.28 29.82 -7.05
N ILE A 247 6.57 28.83 -7.62
CA ILE A 247 5.43 28.18 -6.96
C ILE A 247 5.90 27.46 -5.69
N TYR A 248 7.02 26.72 -5.78
CA TYR A 248 7.59 26.04 -4.62
C TYR A 248 8.08 27.01 -3.54
N VAL A 249 8.71 28.11 -3.95
CA VAL A 249 9.13 29.18 -3.02
C VAL A 249 7.91 29.82 -2.36
N GLY A 250 6.84 30.09 -3.10
CA GLY A 250 5.58 30.59 -2.56
C GLY A 250 4.97 29.65 -1.52
N CYS A 251 4.94 28.35 -1.81
CA CYS A 251 4.52 27.31 -0.88
C CYS A 251 5.37 27.26 0.39
N LEU A 252 6.70 27.34 0.26
CA LEU A 252 7.61 27.35 1.41
C LEU A 252 7.43 28.58 2.29
N VAL A 253 7.31 29.76 1.67
CA VAL A 253 7.08 31.03 2.38
C VAL A 253 5.74 31.00 3.10
N GLY A 254 4.68 30.52 2.43
CA GLY A 254 3.36 30.35 3.04
C GLY A 254 3.39 29.40 4.22
N PHE A 255 4.04 28.24 4.06
CA PHE A 255 4.20 27.26 5.14
C PHE A 255 4.99 27.84 6.32
N THR A 256 6.15 28.45 6.04
CA THR A 256 7.01 29.07 7.07
C THR A 256 6.28 30.18 7.82
N TYR A 257 5.51 31.01 7.10
CA TYR A 257 4.68 32.05 7.70
C TYR A 257 3.65 31.45 8.65
N THR A 258 2.92 30.39 8.26
CA THR A 258 1.94 29.75 9.15
C THR A 258 2.57 29.15 10.41
N VAL A 259 3.76 28.55 10.29
CA VAL A 259 4.49 27.98 11.43
C VAL A 259 4.97 29.07 12.38
N ILE A 260 5.57 30.14 11.85
CA ILE A 260 6.05 31.28 12.65
C ILE A 260 4.89 31.99 13.35
N VAL A 261 3.79 32.28 12.64
CA VAL A 261 2.60 32.90 13.23
C VAL A 261 2.04 32.06 14.36
N LYS A 262 1.94 30.73 14.17
CA LYS A 262 1.48 29.81 15.22
C LYS A 262 2.41 29.81 16.44
N PHE A 263 3.72 29.79 16.21
CA PHE A 263 4.72 29.85 17.29
C PHE A 263 4.62 31.17 18.08
N LEU A 264 4.50 32.30 17.39
CA LEU A 264 4.37 33.62 18.02
C LEU A 264 3.05 33.80 18.79
N ILE A 265 1.96 33.19 18.33
CA ILE A 265 0.69 33.15 19.06
C ILE A 265 0.83 32.34 20.35
N VAL A 266 1.43 31.14 20.29
CA VAL A 266 1.66 30.29 21.48
C VAL A 266 2.59 30.96 22.47
N MET A 267 3.59 31.70 21.99
CA MET A 267 4.54 32.44 22.82
C MET A 267 3.98 33.75 23.39
N GLY A 268 2.71 34.09 23.09
CA GLY A 268 2.06 35.30 23.57
C GLY A 268 2.67 36.59 22.99
N CYS A 269 3.38 36.50 21.87
CA CYS A 269 4.02 37.64 21.21
C CYS A 269 3.01 38.57 20.51
N PHE A 270 1.76 38.12 20.35
CA PHE A 270 0.66 38.95 19.87
C PHE A 270 -0.36 39.16 20.99
N PRO A 271 -0.70 40.41 21.34
CA PRO A 271 -1.81 40.68 22.23
C PRO A 271 -3.10 40.34 21.49
N LEU A 272 -3.67 39.16 21.74
CA LEU A 272 -5.05 38.88 21.38
C LEU A 272 -5.91 39.83 22.22
N ARG A 273 -6.38 40.91 21.61
CA ARG A 273 -7.38 41.81 22.20
C ARG A 273 -8.56 40.93 22.63
N ALA A 274 -9.06 41.11 23.85
CA ALA A 274 -10.12 40.30 24.45
C ALA A 274 -11.42 40.25 23.60
N ASP A 275 -11.55 41.18 22.66
CA ASP A 275 -12.64 41.35 21.72
C ASP A 275 -12.50 40.47 20.44
N ALA A 276 -11.43 39.68 20.33
CA ALA A 276 -11.11 38.83 19.17
C ALA A 276 -11.53 37.36 19.34
N GLU A 277 -12.63 37.08 20.06
CA GLU A 277 -13.27 35.75 20.10
C GLU A 277 -13.78 35.27 18.72
N ALA A 278 -13.75 36.12 17.70
CA ALA A 278 -14.31 35.83 16.38
C ALA A 278 -13.32 35.22 15.36
N MET A 279 -12.02 35.12 15.66
CA MET A 279 -11.13 34.26 14.88
C MET A 279 -11.11 32.89 15.56
N ASN A 280 -12.24 32.19 15.47
CA ASN A 280 -12.36 30.88 16.07
C ASN A 280 -11.26 29.96 15.52
N GLU A 281 -10.89 28.97 16.31
CA GLU A 281 -9.91 27.96 15.93
C GLU A 281 -10.19 27.39 14.53
N THR A 282 -11.47 27.28 14.15
CA THR A 282 -11.96 26.81 12.85
C THR A 282 -11.47 27.68 11.68
N THR A 283 -11.37 29.00 11.81
CA THR A 283 -10.85 29.90 10.74
C THR A 283 -9.36 29.67 10.52
N VAL A 284 -8.59 29.53 11.61
CA VAL A 284 -7.16 29.20 11.53
C VAL A 284 -6.97 27.82 10.91
N TRP A 285 -7.74 26.83 11.34
CA TRP A 285 -7.71 25.48 10.79
C TRP A 285 -8.19 25.44 9.33
N ALA A 286 -9.14 26.27 8.93
CA ALA A 286 -9.60 26.39 7.54
C ALA A 286 -8.52 27.01 6.64
N MET A 287 -7.82 28.04 7.11
CA MET A 287 -6.70 28.63 6.37
C MET A 287 -5.53 27.64 6.25
N VAL A 288 -5.21 26.90 7.31
CA VAL A 288 -4.20 25.83 7.28
C VAL A 288 -4.62 24.71 6.34
N ALA A 289 -5.89 24.31 6.36
CA ALA A 289 -6.42 23.29 5.45
C ALA A 289 -6.37 23.76 3.99
N ILE A 290 -6.76 24.99 3.69
CA ILE A 290 -6.68 25.56 2.34
C ILE A 290 -5.23 25.63 1.87
N SER A 291 -4.31 26.16 2.68
CA SER A 291 -2.88 26.20 2.35
C SER A 291 -2.28 24.80 2.18
N PHE A 292 -2.68 23.84 3.00
CA PHE A 292 -2.24 22.44 2.90
C PHE A 292 -2.83 21.73 1.67
N THR A 293 -4.10 22.00 1.31
CA THR A 293 -4.74 21.45 0.11
C THR A 293 -4.12 22.02 -1.17
N LEU A 294 -3.86 23.34 -1.20
CA LEU A 294 -3.13 23.99 -2.30
C LEU A 294 -1.69 23.45 -2.42
N PHE A 295 -1.09 23.07 -1.31
CA PHE A 295 0.26 22.54 -1.21
C PHE A 295 0.39 21.07 -1.60
N CYS A 296 -0.52 20.20 -1.14
CA CYS A 296 -0.48 18.76 -1.41
C CYS A 296 -1.14 18.37 -2.74
N PHE A 297 -2.01 19.22 -3.29
CA PHE A 297 -2.76 18.93 -4.53
C PHE A 297 -2.79 20.15 -5.48
N PRO A 298 -1.63 20.66 -5.95
CA PRO A 298 -1.59 21.78 -6.89
C PRO A 298 -2.43 21.62 -8.18
N PRO A 299 -2.66 20.41 -8.76
CA PRO A 299 -3.46 20.26 -9.98
C PRO A 299 -4.94 20.63 -9.85
N LEU A 300 -5.50 20.68 -8.63
CA LEU A 300 -6.91 21.04 -8.43
C LEU A 300 -7.18 22.54 -8.62
N VAL A 301 -6.13 23.38 -8.64
CA VAL A 301 -6.27 24.84 -8.79
C VAL A 301 -5.69 25.34 -10.11
N ALA A 302 -4.84 24.55 -10.76
CA ALA A 302 -4.25 24.87 -12.07
C ALA A 302 -5.13 24.49 -13.29
N ARG A 303 -6.29 23.85 -13.08
CA ARG A 303 -7.29 23.65 -14.15
C ARG A 303 -8.36 24.72 -14.09
N ASN A 304 -8.03 25.88 -14.65
CA ASN A 304 -8.93 26.77 -15.39
C ASN A 304 -8.16 27.29 -16.61
#